data_AF-A0A354CX69-F1
#
_entry.id   AF-A0A354CX69-F1
#
_cell.length_a   1.000
_cell.length_b   1.000
_cell.length_c   1.000
_cell.angle_alpha   90.00
_cell.angle_beta   90.00
_cell.angle_gamma   90.00
#
_symmetry.space_group_name_H-M   'P 1'
#
loop_
_entity.id
_entity.type
_entity.pdbx_description
1 polymer ?
#
loop_
_entity_poly.entity_id
_entity_poly.type
_entity_poly.pdbx_seq_one_letter_code
_entity_poly.pdbx_strand_id
1 'polypeptide(L)' 'MPDAPATRSETISLLRAAINRTGLSASAYARAVLIRDPRTVRRWLSGESPIPQAVLDLITARSQASQGAGQLPPLAGMD' A
#
# COMPACT_ATOMS: atom_id res chain seq x y z
N MET A 1 3.24 14.09 -19.40
CA MET A 1 3.98 12.86 -19.75
C MET A 1 3.24 11.70 -19.10
N PRO A 2 2.78 10.66 -19.80
CA PRO A 2 2.10 9.57 -19.14
C PRO A 2 3.14 8.65 -18.47
N ASP A 3 2.92 8.44 -17.18
CA ASP A 3 3.36 7.35 -16.31
C ASP A 3 4.14 6.23 -17.01
N ALA A 4 5.46 6.17 -16.84
CA ALA A 4 6.19 4.94 -17.15
C ALA A 4 5.62 3.83 -16.27
N PRO A 5 5.33 2.62 -16.79
CA PRO A 5 4.77 1.56 -15.97
C PRO A 5 5.73 1.27 -14.82
N ALA A 6 5.25 1.45 -13.57
CA ALA A 6 6.04 1.16 -12.38
C ALA A 6 6.69 -0.21 -12.54
N THR A 7 8.01 -0.26 -12.37
CA THR A 7 8.75 -1.49 -12.63
C THR A 7 8.25 -2.58 -11.68
N ARG A 8 8.34 -3.85 -12.08
CA ARG A 8 7.93 -4.96 -11.20
C ARG A 8 8.62 -4.89 -9.83
N SER A 9 9.89 -4.51 -9.80
CA SER A 9 10.65 -4.32 -8.55
C SER A 9 10.07 -3.21 -7.66
N GLU A 10 9.63 -2.12 -8.27
CA GLU A 10 9.02 -0.99 -7.59
C GLU A 10 7.65 -1.34 -6.99
N THR A 11 6.79 -2.00 -7.75
CA THR A 11 5.48 -2.48 -7.25
C THR A 11 5.62 -3.46 -6.08
N ILE A 12 6.61 -4.35 -6.11
CA ILE A 12 6.94 -5.24 -5.00
C ILE A 12 7.43 -4.45 -3.78
N SER A 13 8.27 -3.44 -4.01
CA SER A 13 8.79 -2.57 -2.95
C SER A 13 7.68 -1.78 -2.26
N LEU A 14 6.71 -1.28 -3.03
CA LEU A 14 5.51 -0.62 -2.51
C LEU A 14 4.67 -1.56 -1.63
N LEU A 15 4.43 -2.80 -2.09
CA LEU A 15 3.70 -3.79 -1.30
C LEU A 15 4.43 -4.13 0.01
N ARG A 16 5.77 -4.29 -0.02
CA ARG A 16 6.58 -4.53 1.18
C ARG A 16 6.50 -3.36 2.16
N ALA A 17 6.62 -2.13 1.68
CA ALA A 17 6.50 -0.94 2.51
C ALA A 17 5.11 -0.85 3.17
N ALA A 18 4.05 -1.16 2.42
CA ALA A 18 2.69 -1.17 2.93
C ALA A 18 2.48 -2.23 4.03
N ILE A 19 3.06 -3.43 3.87
CA ILE A 19 3.04 -4.47 4.90
C ILE A 19 3.78 -3.99 6.16
N ASN A 20 5.02 -3.51 6.02
CA ASN A 20 5.86 -3.09 7.14
C ASN A 20 5.21 -1.99 7.98
N ARG A 21 4.52 -1.02 7.36
CA ARG A 21 3.82 0.05 8.08
C ARG A 21 2.71 -0.44 9.00
N THR A 22 2.13 -1.60 8.72
CA THR A 22 1.08 -2.17 9.59
C THR A 22 1.65 -2.97 10.76
N GLY A 23 2.94 -3.31 10.75
CA GLY A 23 3.54 -4.25 11.71
C GLY A 23 3.05 -5.69 11.57
N LEU A 24 2.22 -5.99 10.56
CA LEU A 24 1.69 -7.33 10.31
C LEU A 24 2.67 -8.18 9.50
N SER A 25 2.61 -9.50 9.67
CA SER A 25 3.21 -10.43 8.73
C SER A 25 2.51 -10.35 7.37
N ALA A 26 3.19 -10.74 6.29
CA ALA A 26 2.60 -10.75 4.95
C ALA A 26 1.30 -11.59 4.87
N SER A 27 1.24 -12.71 5.60
CA SER A 27 0.03 -13.56 5.66
C SER A 27 -1.12 -12.89 6.41
N ALA A 28 -0.83 -12.19 7.51
CA ALA A 28 -1.84 -11.44 8.25
C ALA A 28 -2.34 -10.24 7.45
N TYR A 29 -1.43 -9.52 6.78
CA TYR A 29 -1.78 -8.41 5.88
C TYR A 29 -2.67 -8.88 4.71
N ALA A 30 -2.34 -10.02 4.10
CA ALA A 30 -3.14 -10.61 3.02
C ALA A 30 -4.61 -10.83 3.44
N ARG A 31 -4.82 -11.37 4.65
CA ARG A 31 -6.14 -11.68 5.17
C ARG A 31 -6.88 -10.47 5.71
N ALA A 32 -6.19 -9.61 6.47
CA ALA A 32 -6.81 -8.52 7.22
C ALA A 32 -6.99 -7.24 6.40
N VAL A 33 -6.11 -6.99 5.42
CA VAL A 33 -6.12 -5.74 4.63
C VAL A 33 -6.58 -6.00 3.20
N LEU A 34 -6.05 -7.03 2.54
CA LEU A 34 -6.31 -7.27 1.12
C LEU A 34 -7.50 -8.21 0.87
N ILE A 35 -7.95 -8.96 1.88
CA ILE A 35 -8.96 -10.02 1.74
C ILE A 35 -8.57 -10.98 0.59
N ARG A 36 -7.32 -11.45 0.64
CA ARG A 36 -6.70 -12.34 -0.35
C ARG A 36 -6.00 -13.52 0.31
N ASP A 37 -5.77 -14.56 -0.48
CA ASP A 37 -5.01 -15.72 -0.04
C ASP A 37 -3.53 -15.35 0.22
N PRO A 38 -2.93 -15.78 1.35
CA PRO A 38 -1.52 -15.53 1.64
C PRO A 38 -0.54 -16.02 0.58
N ARG A 39 -0.84 -17.11 -0.12
CA ARG A 39 0.04 -17.62 -1.20
C ARG A 39 0.05 -16.65 -2.37
N THR A 40 -1.09 -16.05 -2.72
CA THR A 40 -1.17 -15.04 -3.77
C THR A 40 -0.24 -13.86 -3.47
N VAL A 41 -0.29 -13.33 -2.25
CA VAL A 41 0.61 -12.24 -1.82
C VAL A 41 2.08 -12.68 -1.84
N ARG A 42 2.40 -13.92 -1.46
CA ARG A 42 3.76 -14.45 -1.55
C ARG A 42 4.26 -14.54 -3.00
N ARG A 43 3.42 -14.97 -3.95
CA ARG A 43 3.77 -15.01 -5.38
C ARG A 43 3.99 -13.62 -5.98
N TRP A 44 3.26 -12.63 -5.50
CA TRP A 44 3.51 -11.23 -5.85
C TRP A 44 4.87 -10.76 -5.32
N LEU A 45 5.15 -11.01 -4.04
CA LEU A 45 6.40 -10.61 -3.39
C LEU A 45 7.65 -11.31 -3.95
N SER A 46 7.50 -12.49 -4.54
CA SER A 46 8.57 -13.20 -5.26
C SER A 46 8.71 -12.77 -6.72
N GLY A 47 7.75 -12.00 -7.25
CA GLY A 47 7.71 -11.60 -8.66
C GLY A 47 7.24 -12.71 -9.62
N GLU A 48 6.77 -13.85 -9.09
CA GLU A 48 6.21 -14.96 -9.87
C GLU A 48 4.88 -14.59 -10.54
N SER A 49 4.16 -13.60 -10.00
CA SER A 49 2.94 -13.07 -10.60
C SER A 49 2.87 -11.54 -10.44
N PRO A 50 2.30 -10.81 -11.41
CA PRO A 50 2.13 -9.37 -11.29
C PRO A 50 1.12 -9.00 -10.20
N ILE A 51 1.34 -7.86 -9.55
CA ILE A 51 0.39 -7.29 -8.59
C ILE A 51 -0.73 -6.60 -9.39
N PRO A 52 -2.02 -6.91 -9.14
CA PRO A 52 -3.12 -6.23 -9.81
C PRO A 52 -3.15 -4.73 -9.49
N GLN A 53 -3.50 -3.90 -10.49
CA GLN A 53 -3.56 -2.45 -10.33
C GLN A 53 -4.46 -2.01 -9.16
N ALA A 54 -5.62 -2.65 -8.98
CA ALA A 54 -6.53 -2.36 -7.87
C ALA A 54 -5.88 -2.53 -6.48
N VAL A 55 -4.89 -3.42 -6.34
CA VAL A 55 -4.14 -3.57 -5.09
C VAL A 55 -3.15 -2.41 -4.93
N LEU A 56 -2.52 -1.95 -6.01
CA LEU A 56 -1.61 -0.81 -6.01
C LEU A 56 -2.34 0.50 -5.67
N ASP A 57 -3.55 0.69 -6.23
CA ASP A 57 -4.38 1.85 -5.94
C ASP A 57 -4.80 1.86 -4.47
N LEU A 58 -5.20 0.71 -3.93
CA LEU A 58 -5.58 0.57 -2.51
C LEU A 58 -4.43 0.91 -1.56
N ILE A 59 -3.23 0.36 -1.79
CA ILE A 59 -2.08 0.63 -0.91
C ILE A 59 -1.61 2.09 -1.02
N THR A 60 -1.73 2.70 -2.20
CA THR A 60 -1.39 4.11 -2.43
C THR A 60 -2.38 5.04 -1.73
N ALA A 61 -3.68 4.82 -1.92
CA ALA A 61 -4.72 5.60 -1.26
C ALA A 61 -4.61 5.52 0.27
N ARG A 62 -4.34 4.32 0.81
CA ARG A 62 -4.16 4.13 2.26
C ARG A 62 -2.89 4.82 2.77
N SER A 63 -1.82 4.79 1.99
CA SER A 63 -0.57 5.51 2.31
C SER A 63 -0.81 7.02 2.39
N GLN A 64 -1.61 7.59 1.50
CA GLN A 64 -1.95 9.02 1.49
C GLN A 64 -2.89 9.39 2.65
N ALA A 65 -3.88 8.55 2.95
CA ALA A 65 -4.79 8.75 4.08
C ALA A 65 -4.05 8.83 5.42
N SER A 66 -3.00 8.01 5.61
CA SER A 66 -2.13 8.08 6.79
C SER A 66 -1.26 9.34 6.85
N GLN A 67 -1.00 10.01 5.72
CA GLN A 67 -0.22 11.25 5.66
C GLN A 67 -1.09 12.51 5.85
N GLY A 68 -2.34 12.48 5.39
CA GLY A 68 -3.28 13.62 5.50
C GLY A 68 -3.88 13.83 6.89
N ALA A 69 -3.84 12.83 7.78
CA ALA A 69 -4.40 12.92 9.13
C ALA A 69 -3.58 13.81 10.09
N GLY A 70 -2.42 14.33 9.67
CA GLY A 70 -1.57 15.22 10.47
C GLY A 70 -1.84 16.72 10.27
N GLN A 71 -2.66 17.13 9.30
CA GLN A 71 -2.96 18.55 9.06
C GLN A 71 -4.21 18.95 9.86
N LEU A 72 -4.07 19.11 11.18
CA LEU A 72 -5.03 19.91 11.96
C LEU A 72 -5.01 21.34 11.39
N PRO A 73 -6.17 21.96 11.11
CA PRO A 73 -6.19 23.38 10.77
C PRO A 73 -5.58 24.16 11.94
N PRO A 74 -4.70 25.16 11.71
CA PRO A 74 -4.38 26.09 12.78
C PRO A 74 -5.70 26.71 13.22
N LEU A 75 -6.01 26.60 14.52
CA LEU A 75 -7.06 27.36 15.19
C LEU A 75 -6.66 28.85 15.14
N ALA A 76 -6.75 29.44 13.95
CA ALA A 76 -6.52 30.86 13.73
C ALA A 76 -7.89 31.54 13.82
N GLY A 77 -8.10 32.27 14.91
CA GLY A 77 -9.19 33.24 15.04
C GLY A 77 -10.42 32.74 15.79
N MET A 78 -10.27 32.56 17.10
CA MET A 78 -11.36 32.84 18.04
C MET A 78 -10.98 34.13 18.76
N ASP A 79 -11.36 35.27 18.17
CA ASP A 79 -11.52 36.57 18.85
C ASP A 79 -12.79 37.22 18.31
#